data_AF-A0A8H8CAZ9-F1
#
_entry.id   AF-A0A8H8CAZ9-F1
#
_cell.length_a   1.000
_cell.length_b   1.000
_cell.length_c   1.000
_cell.angle_alpha   90.00
_cell.angle_beta   90.00
_cell.angle_gamma   90.00
#
_symmetry.space_group_name_H-M   'P 1'
#
loop_
_entity.id
_entity.type
_entity.pdbx_description
1 polymer ?
#
loop_
_entity_poly.entity_id
_entity_poly.type
_entity_poly.pdbx_seq_one_letter_code
_entity_poly.pdbx_strand_id
1 'polypeptide(L)'
;MSDFNYGGTDEESAEIKKLDAEVLEDPDNFEHWEKLVRAAESLEGGLNRNSSPQAISTTRSAYDRFLAKFPLLFGYWKKYADLEFSIAGTEAAEMVFERGVASIATSVDLWTDYTAFKIETSHDPDVIRELFERGATCVGLDFLAHPFWDKYLEFEDRVEAHDKDYKIFSILSRVIKIPMHQYARYFEKFRQLAHSRPVVELVPEETLSRFRTEVESESAGYQGGPKGVSEMEIEREVRTKIDNFYLETFTSTQAETTKRWTYESEIKRPYFHVTELDYPQLANWRKYLDFEESEGDYSRAVFLYERCLVTCAFYDEFWFRYLRWMSAQDGKQEEVRNIYQRASTVYVPISRPGIRLQYAYFEEMSDRSDLARDIHEAILDRMPGHVETIISWANLERRQHGLEAAIQVYKAQIDNPIVDLFAKAAFVVEWAILLWKIKGSVDEARQVFQKNQQWYLQSRHFWANFLEFELAQPTSFEKETEHYERIKKIHEDLVKKSGMSLSTRKELSNYYFTYLQQRGTKDAMKEFLLIDRELNGPLSVQPDYAKSSPSGKGLENGHTPTVDEATLRKGEVRYSNYYAERRDVPANAQGTAPFA
;
A
#
# COMPACT_ATOMS: atom_id res chain seq x y z
N MET A 1 3.09 41.31 -3.96
CA MET A 1 2.71 40.19 -3.09
C MET A 1 3.44 40.41 -1.79
N SER A 2 2.73 40.84 -0.74
CA SER A 2 3.31 40.95 0.60
C SER A 2 3.87 39.60 1.00
N ASP A 3 5.13 39.52 1.43
CA ASP A 3 5.71 38.29 1.96
C ASP A 3 4.80 37.75 3.07
N PHE A 4 4.30 36.53 2.86
CA PHE A 4 3.48 35.84 3.86
C PHE A 4 4.38 35.57 5.08
N ASN A 5 4.05 36.19 6.22
CA ASN A 5 4.76 35.97 7.47
C ASN A 5 4.22 34.68 8.11
N TYR A 6 5.10 33.71 8.37
CA TYR A 6 4.77 32.41 8.95
C TYR A 6 4.79 32.41 10.49
N GLY A 7 5.01 33.56 11.13
CA GLY A 7 5.14 33.72 12.58
C GLY A 7 6.60 33.76 13.02
N GLY A 8 6.85 34.22 14.24
CA GLY A 8 8.21 34.40 14.77
C GLY A 8 8.96 35.59 14.15
N THR A 9 10.28 35.50 14.19
CA THR A 9 11.23 36.43 13.57
C THR A 9 11.26 36.27 12.05
N ASP A 10 11.79 37.27 11.34
CA ASP A 10 11.93 37.22 9.88
C ASP A 10 12.82 36.03 9.43
N GLU A 11 13.80 35.65 10.24
CA GLU A 11 14.68 34.50 9.99
C GLU A 11 13.92 33.17 10.10
N GLU A 12 13.16 32.98 11.19
CA GLU A 12 12.29 31.80 11.39
C GLU A 12 11.24 31.69 10.26
N SER A 13 10.58 32.79 9.92
CA SER A 13 9.59 32.81 8.84
C SER A 13 10.21 32.49 7.47
N ALA A 14 11.45 32.92 7.21
CA ALA A 14 12.17 32.58 5.98
C ALA A 14 12.57 31.11 5.94
N GLU A 15 12.96 30.52 7.07
CA GLU A 15 13.27 29.09 7.20
C GLU A 15 12.03 28.23 6.92
N ILE A 16 10.87 28.54 7.52
CA ILE A 16 9.61 27.84 7.24
C ILE A 16 9.26 27.90 5.76
N LYS A 17 9.36 29.08 5.14
CA LYS A 17 9.08 29.26 3.70
C LYS A 17 9.98 28.37 2.83
N LYS A 18 11.26 28.23 3.20
CA LYS A 18 12.21 27.37 2.50
C LYS A 18 11.84 25.89 2.67
N LEU A 19 11.61 25.44 3.89
CA LEU A 19 11.25 24.05 4.18
C LEU A 19 9.91 23.64 3.56
N ASP A 20 8.94 24.55 3.54
CA ASP A 20 7.66 24.32 2.86
C ASP A 20 7.83 24.12 1.35
N ALA A 21 8.74 24.88 0.72
CA ALA A 21 9.07 24.68 -0.69
C ALA A 21 9.74 23.32 -0.94
N GLU A 22 10.65 22.88 -0.07
CA GLU A 22 11.28 21.55 -0.15
C GLU A 22 10.24 20.41 -0.04
N VAL A 23 9.24 20.58 0.83
CA VAL A 23 8.11 19.65 0.97
C VAL A 23 7.21 19.64 -0.26
N LEU A 24 6.94 20.80 -0.87
CA LEU A 24 6.12 20.89 -2.08
C LEU A 24 6.82 20.30 -3.31
N GLU A 25 8.15 20.40 -3.37
CA GLU A 25 8.98 19.81 -4.42
C GLU A 25 9.00 18.27 -4.32
N ASP A 26 9.16 17.73 -3.11
CA ASP A 26 9.14 16.28 -2.86
C ASP A 26 8.26 15.91 -1.66
N PRO A 27 6.93 15.75 -1.85
CA PRO A 27 6.00 15.43 -0.78
C PRO A 27 6.16 14.03 -0.20
N ASP A 28 6.87 13.12 -0.87
CA ASP A 28 7.11 11.76 -0.41
C ASP A 28 8.34 11.66 0.52
N ASN A 29 9.17 12.71 0.57
CA ASN A 29 10.37 12.74 1.41
C ASN A 29 10.06 13.10 2.86
N PHE A 30 10.09 12.08 3.72
CA PHE A 30 9.87 12.22 5.15
C PHE A 30 10.81 13.21 5.85
N GLU A 31 12.08 13.31 5.46
CA GLU A 31 13.04 14.19 6.13
C GLU A 31 12.70 15.68 5.93
N HIS A 32 12.15 16.04 4.76
CA HIS A 32 11.68 17.41 4.50
C HIS A 32 10.54 17.78 5.44
N TRP A 33 9.57 16.87 5.62
CA TRP A 33 8.47 17.06 6.55
C TRP A 33 8.92 17.13 8.00
N GLU A 34 9.83 16.25 8.42
CA GLU A 34 10.34 16.24 9.79
C GLU A 34 11.05 17.56 10.12
N LYS A 35 11.86 18.09 9.19
CA LYS A 35 12.50 19.40 9.35
C LYS A 35 11.46 20.52 9.46
N LEU A 36 10.44 20.53 8.59
CA LEU A 36 9.37 21.53 8.62
C LEU A 36 8.61 21.52 9.95
N VAL A 37 8.19 20.35 10.43
CA VAL A 37 7.45 20.21 11.69
C VAL A 37 8.32 20.68 12.86
N ARG A 38 9.59 20.25 12.93
CA ARG A 38 10.51 20.68 14.01
C ARG A 38 10.74 22.19 14.00
N ALA A 39 10.92 22.80 12.83
CA ALA A 39 11.07 24.24 12.71
C ALA A 39 9.80 24.97 13.18
N ALA A 40 8.62 24.48 12.79
CA ALA A 40 7.34 25.04 13.19
C ALA A 40 7.10 24.94 14.71
N GLU A 41 7.49 23.83 15.35
CA GLU A 41 7.43 23.66 16.80
C GLU A 41 8.31 24.66 17.55
N SER A 42 9.45 25.01 16.97
CA SER A 42 10.46 25.88 17.58
C SER A 42 10.16 27.38 17.45
N LEU A 43 9.15 27.76 16.65
CA LEU A 43 8.76 29.15 16.45
C LEU A 43 8.55 29.86 17.79
N GLU A 44 9.09 31.09 17.89
CA GLU A 44 8.98 31.93 19.09
C GLU A 44 9.63 31.30 20.34
N GLY A 45 10.61 30.41 20.15
CA GLY A 45 11.30 29.69 21.22
C GLY A 45 10.52 28.52 21.80
N GLY A 46 9.46 28.07 21.11
CA GLY A 46 8.58 27.00 21.54
C GLY A 46 7.15 27.49 21.76
N LEU A 47 6.22 26.87 21.04
CA LEU A 47 4.81 27.24 21.09
C LEU A 47 4.18 27.04 22.46
N ASN A 48 3.40 28.02 22.89
CA ASN A 48 2.62 28.00 24.12
C ASN A 48 1.35 28.86 23.95
N ARG A 49 0.55 28.97 25.03
CA ARG A 49 -0.72 29.74 25.03
C ARG A 49 -0.58 31.21 24.63
N ASN A 50 0.59 31.80 24.81
CA ASN A 50 0.85 33.21 24.54
C ASN A 50 1.52 33.44 23.17
N SER A 51 1.79 32.38 22.41
CA SER A 51 2.38 32.49 21.07
C SER A 51 1.44 33.21 20.11
N SER A 52 2.01 33.79 19.04
CA SER A 52 1.20 34.52 18.07
C SER A 52 0.21 33.60 17.34
N PRO A 53 -0.99 34.08 16.97
CA PRO A 53 -1.94 33.30 16.19
C PRO A 53 -1.36 32.78 14.87
N GLN A 54 -0.42 33.53 14.28
CA GLN A 54 0.24 33.14 13.05
C GLN A 54 1.18 31.94 13.25
N ALA A 55 2.03 31.95 14.29
CA ALA A 55 2.89 30.81 14.60
C ALA A 55 2.06 29.55 14.91
N ILE A 56 0.99 29.68 15.70
CA ILE A 56 0.06 28.57 16.00
C ILE A 56 -0.57 28.03 14.70
N SER A 57 -1.05 28.91 13.82
CA SER A 57 -1.65 28.51 12.54
C SER A 57 -0.66 27.81 11.61
N THR A 58 0.59 28.29 11.57
CA THR A 58 1.67 27.67 10.78
C THR A 58 1.95 26.25 11.27
N THR A 59 2.07 26.05 12.59
CA THR A 59 2.38 24.74 13.16
C THR A 59 1.23 23.75 13.02
N ARG A 60 -0.02 24.19 13.23
CA ARG A 60 -1.20 23.38 12.93
C ARG A 60 -1.23 22.94 11.47
N SER A 61 -0.99 23.87 10.54
CA SER A 61 -0.92 23.57 9.10
C SER A 61 0.18 22.57 8.76
N ALA A 62 1.38 22.71 9.35
CA ALA A 62 2.48 21.77 9.17
C ALA A 62 2.11 20.37 9.67
N TYR A 63 1.56 20.26 10.88
CA TYR A 63 1.11 18.99 11.46
C TYR A 63 -0.03 18.34 10.67
N ASP A 64 -1.04 19.11 10.28
CA ASP A 64 -2.21 18.62 9.55
C ASP A 64 -1.80 18.05 8.18
N ARG A 65 -0.93 18.76 7.44
CA ARG A 65 -0.42 18.28 6.15
C ARG A 65 0.53 17.10 6.29
N PHE A 66 1.40 17.13 7.30
CA PHE A 66 2.32 16.04 7.57
C PHE A 66 1.60 14.74 7.94
N LEU A 67 0.63 14.81 8.85
CA LEU A 67 -0.14 13.65 9.29
C LEU A 67 -1.21 13.23 8.27
N ALA A 68 -1.65 14.10 7.38
CA ALA A 68 -2.39 13.69 6.18
C ALA A 68 -1.52 12.84 5.24
N LYS A 69 -0.22 13.12 5.16
CA LYS A 69 0.73 12.39 4.30
C LYS A 69 1.28 11.11 4.95
N PHE A 70 1.58 11.16 6.24
CA PHE A 70 2.10 10.03 7.03
C PHE A 70 1.20 9.73 8.25
N PRO A 71 -0.04 9.29 8.01
CA PRO A 71 -1.04 9.13 9.07
C PRO A 71 -0.69 8.04 10.08
N LEU A 72 0.20 7.11 9.75
CA LEU A 72 0.59 5.96 10.59
C LEU A 72 1.63 6.29 11.69
N LEU A 73 2.03 7.55 11.81
CA LEU A 73 3.01 8.01 12.79
C LEU A 73 2.35 8.38 14.12
N PHE A 74 1.93 7.36 14.89
CA PHE A 74 1.22 7.54 16.17
C PHE A 74 1.94 8.49 17.15
N GLY A 75 3.28 8.45 17.19
CA GLY A 75 4.07 9.32 18.06
C GLY A 75 3.92 10.80 17.73
N TYR A 76 3.69 11.15 16.46
CA TYR A 76 3.44 12.54 16.05
C TYR A 76 2.00 12.97 16.32
N TRP A 77 1.02 12.06 16.25
CA TRP A 77 -0.34 12.33 16.74
C TRP A 77 -0.34 12.66 18.23
N LYS A 78 0.39 11.88 19.04
CA LYS A 78 0.54 12.15 20.48
C LYS A 78 1.20 13.51 20.75
N LYS A 79 2.31 13.81 20.08
CA LYS A 79 2.98 15.12 20.19
C LYS A 79 2.05 16.27 19.83
N TYR A 80 1.28 16.13 18.76
CA TYR A 80 0.34 17.15 18.33
C TYR A 80 -0.79 17.34 19.34
N ALA A 81 -1.33 16.27 19.91
CA ALA A 81 -2.35 16.35 20.96
C ALA A 81 -1.82 17.03 22.22
N ASP A 82 -0.58 16.72 22.64
CA ASP A 82 0.07 17.38 23.78
C ASP A 82 0.30 18.88 23.53
N LEU A 83 0.72 19.22 22.32
CA LEU A 83 0.89 20.62 21.91
C LEU A 83 -0.45 21.37 21.95
N GLU A 84 -1.51 20.80 21.37
CA GLU A 84 -2.86 21.40 21.40
C GLU A 84 -3.42 21.51 22.82
N PHE A 85 -3.16 20.52 23.68
CA PHE A 85 -3.54 20.60 25.09
C PHE A 85 -2.87 21.79 25.78
N SER A 86 -1.58 22.00 25.50
CA SER A 86 -0.83 23.12 26.06
C SER A 86 -1.34 24.47 25.56
N ILE A 87 -1.69 24.60 24.27
CA ILE A 87 -2.08 25.87 23.63
C ILE A 87 -3.57 26.19 23.85
N ALA A 88 -4.46 25.24 23.57
CA ALA A 88 -5.89 25.44 23.44
C ALA A 88 -6.73 24.63 24.45
N GLY A 89 -6.13 23.66 25.15
CA GLY A 89 -6.77 22.91 26.22
C GLY A 89 -7.43 21.60 25.75
N THR A 90 -8.31 21.06 26.59
CA THR A 90 -8.80 19.67 26.48
C THR A 90 -9.51 19.36 25.17
N GLU A 91 -10.45 20.21 24.75
CA GLU A 91 -11.27 19.94 23.55
C GLU A 91 -10.42 19.87 22.27
N ALA A 92 -9.42 20.75 22.15
CA ALA A 92 -8.53 20.76 20.99
C ALA A 92 -7.64 19.51 20.93
N ALA A 93 -7.10 19.09 22.07
CA ALA A 93 -6.31 17.85 22.15
C ALA A 93 -7.16 16.61 21.85
N GLU A 94 -8.40 16.57 22.34
CA GLU A 94 -9.34 15.49 22.06
C GLU A 94 -9.63 15.35 20.55
N MET A 95 -9.82 16.47 19.84
CA MET A 95 -9.99 16.45 18.39
C MET A 95 -8.77 15.84 17.66
N VAL A 96 -7.56 16.09 18.16
CA VAL A 96 -6.34 15.48 17.58
C VAL A 96 -6.29 13.99 17.87
N PHE A 97 -6.62 13.56 19.10
CA PHE A 97 -6.70 12.14 19.43
C PHE A 97 -7.72 11.40 18.57
N GLU A 98 -8.94 11.93 18.40
CA GLU A 98 -9.98 11.34 17.54
C GLU A 98 -9.48 11.15 16.09
N ARG A 99 -8.82 12.17 15.53
CA ARG A 99 -8.21 12.07 14.19
C ARG A 99 -7.10 11.03 14.14
N GLY A 100 -6.29 10.94 15.19
CA GLY A 100 -5.20 9.97 15.29
C GLY A 100 -5.71 8.52 15.34
N VAL A 101 -6.66 8.22 16.22
CA VAL A 101 -7.23 6.86 16.34
C VAL A 101 -8.06 6.47 15.11
N ALA A 102 -8.68 7.43 14.42
CA ALA A 102 -9.32 7.18 13.13
C ALA A 102 -8.29 6.87 12.02
N SER A 103 -7.09 7.43 12.11
CA SER A 103 -5.99 7.21 11.15
C SER A 103 -5.24 5.89 11.40
N ILE A 104 -5.14 5.48 12.67
CA ILE A 104 -4.40 4.30 13.12
C ILE A 104 -5.21 3.53 14.17
N ALA A 105 -6.32 2.92 13.75
CA ALA A 105 -7.22 2.22 14.66
C ALA A 105 -6.53 1.13 15.50
N THR A 106 -5.49 0.48 14.97
CA THR A 106 -4.80 -0.63 15.65
C THR A 106 -3.63 -0.19 16.55
N SER A 107 -3.40 1.11 16.77
CA SER A 107 -2.30 1.57 17.64
C SER A 107 -2.67 1.44 19.13
N VAL A 108 -2.15 0.40 19.79
CA VAL A 108 -2.31 0.20 21.24
C VAL A 108 -1.82 1.42 22.02
N ASP A 109 -0.66 1.96 21.65
CA ASP A 109 -0.05 3.11 22.33
C ASP A 109 -0.95 4.35 22.26
N LEU A 110 -1.48 4.68 21.08
CA LEU A 110 -2.31 5.87 20.90
C LEU A 110 -3.65 5.77 21.65
N TRP A 111 -4.28 4.59 21.64
CA TRP A 111 -5.50 4.35 22.43
C TRP A 111 -5.24 4.38 23.94
N THR A 112 -4.09 3.87 24.37
CA THR A 112 -3.66 3.91 25.78
C THR A 112 -3.43 5.36 26.22
N ASP A 113 -2.74 6.15 25.40
CA ASP A 113 -2.53 7.57 25.65
C ASP A 113 -3.84 8.36 25.67
N TYR A 114 -4.74 8.09 24.73
CA TYR A 114 -6.02 8.81 24.65
C TYR A 114 -6.92 8.50 25.85
N THR A 115 -7.04 7.23 26.23
CA THR A 115 -7.81 6.84 27.41
C THR A 115 -7.21 7.38 28.70
N ALA A 116 -5.88 7.38 28.84
CA ALA A 116 -5.20 8.02 29.97
C ALA A 116 -5.48 9.53 30.03
N PHE A 117 -5.38 10.23 28.90
CA PHE A 117 -5.73 11.64 28.79
C PHE A 117 -7.19 11.90 29.19
N LYS A 118 -8.13 11.05 28.75
CA LYS A 118 -9.56 11.20 29.08
C LYS A 118 -9.83 10.96 30.57
N ILE A 119 -9.13 10.02 31.21
CA ILE A 119 -9.21 9.81 32.67
C ILE A 119 -8.77 11.05 33.44
N GLU A 120 -7.73 11.74 32.97
CA GLU A 120 -7.19 12.93 33.65
C GLU A 120 -8.04 14.19 33.44
N THR A 121 -8.81 14.24 32.35
CA THR A 121 -9.51 15.45 31.91
C THR A 121 -11.04 15.37 31.99
N SER A 122 -11.62 14.17 32.11
CA SER A 122 -13.05 13.94 32.30
C SER A 122 -13.35 13.42 33.70
N HIS A 123 -14.49 13.83 34.24
CA HIS A 123 -15.03 13.34 35.51
C HIS A 123 -16.24 12.43 35.35
N ASP A 124 -16.67 12.18 34.11
CA ASP A 124 -17.81 11.32 33.79
C ASP A 124 -17.31 9.88 33.50
N PRO A 125 -17.58 8.90 34.38
CA PRO A 125 -17.16 7.52 34.19
C PRO A 125 -17.76 6.86 32.96
N ASP A 126 -18.99 7.21 32.57
CA ASP A 126 -19.67 6.56 31.45
C ASP A 126 -19.07 6.96 30.11
N VAL A 127 -18.69 8.24 29.97
CA VAL A 127 -17.93 8.74 28.80
C VAL A 127 -16.57 8.05 28.68
N ILE A 128 -15.87 7.86 29.81
CA ILE A 128 -14.57 7.17 29.83
C ILE A 128 -14.73 5.70 29.45
N ARG A 129 -15.78 5.03 29.93
CA ARG A 129 -16.09 3.63 29.58
C ARG A 129 -16.42 3.46 28.12
N GLU A 130 -17.22 4.34 27.55
CA GLU A 130 -17.53 4.32 26.12
C GLU A 130 -16.25 4.41 25.29
N LEU A 131 -15.32 5.27 25.70
CA LEU A 131 -14.02 5.39 25.04
C LEU A 131 -13.19 4.11 25.15
N PHE A 132 -13.15 3.47 26.32
CA PHE A 132 -12.47 2.18 26.50
C PHE A 132 -13.12 1.05 25.71
N GLU A 133 -14.45 0.97 25.65
CA GLU A 133 -15.13 -0.06 24.86
C GLU A 133 -14.86 0.13 23.37
N ARG A 134 -14.85 1.38 22.88
CA ARG A 134 -14.43 1.68 21.52
C ARG A 134 -12.97 1.28 21.27
N GLY A 135 -12.05 1.65 22.16
CA GLY A 135 -10.65 1.23 22.07
C GLY A 135 -10.49 -0.30 22.07
N ALA A 136 -11.24 -1.01 22.91
CA ALA A 136 -11.21 -2.47 22.98
C ALA A 136 -11.63 -3.13 21.66
N THR A 137 -12.58 -2.54 20.92
CA THR A 137 -12.96 -3.05 19.58
C THR A 137 -11.85 -2.88 18.55
N CYS A 138 -10.96 -1.89 18.74
CA CYS A 138 -9.91 -1.54 17.79
C CYS A 138 -8.55 -2.15 18.11
N VAL A 139 -8.19 -2.31 19.39
CA VAL A 139 -6.88 -2.82 19.83
C VAL A 139 -6.95 -4.00 20.80
N GLY A 140 -8.14 -4.40 21.24
CA GLY A 140 -8.29 -5.38 22.32
C GLY A 140 -7.74 -6.77 21.99
N LEU A 141 -7.65 -7.12 20.70
CA LEU A 141 -7.09 -8.39 20.21
C LEU A 141 -5.57 -8.33 19.94
N ASP A 142 -4.92 -7.18 20.14
CA ASP A 142 -3.47 -7.05 19.91
C ASP A 142 -2.70 -7.96 20.87
N PHE A 143 -1.69 -8.64 20.34
CA PHE A 143 -0.82 -9.48 21.13
C PHE A 143 -0.11 -8.70 22.25
N LEU A 144 0.10 -7.39 22.05
CA LEU A 144 0.69 -6.46 22.99
C LEU A 144 -0.35 -5.49 23.59
N ALA A 145 -1.65 -5.80 23.57
CA ALA A 145 -2.72 -4.96 24.12
C ALA A 145 -2.70 -4.76 25.65
N HIS A 146 -1.77 -5.40 26.37
CA HIS A 146 -1.72 -5.38 27.82
C HIS A 146 -1.67 -3.98 28.47
N PRO A 147 -0.96 -2.96 27.94
CA PRO A 147 -0.97 -1.62 28.55
C PRO A 147 -2.36 -0.98 28.53
N PHE A 148 -3.11 -1.20 27.45
CA PHE A 148 -4.48 -0.71 27.30
C PHE A 148 -5.42 -1.38 28.31
N TRP A 149 -5.36 -2.71 28.41
CA TRP A 149 -6.19 -3.46 29.36
C TRP A 149 -5.84 -3.16 30.83
N ASP A 150 -4.55 -2.96 31.13
CA ASP A 150 -4.10 -2.55 32.45
C ASP A 150 -4.70 -1.19 32.82
N LYS A 151 -4.69 -0.22 31.89
CA LYS A 151 -5.34 1.09 32.10
C LYS A 151 -6.84 0.99 32.31
N TYR A 152 -7.52 0.12 31.57
CA TYR A 152 -8.96 -0.05 31.74
C TYR A 152 -9.29 -0.67 33.11
N LEU A 153 -8.54 -1.68 33.53
CA LEU A 153 -8.71 -2.28 34.85
C LEU A 153 -8.38 -1.31 35.99
N GLU A 154 -7.31 -0.51 35.86
CA GLU A 154 -6.97 0.54 36.83
C GLU A 154 -8.09 1.59 36.98
N PHE A 155 -8.76 1.93 35.87
CA PHE A 155 -9.89 2.84 35.88
C PHE A 155 -11.10 2.24 36.61
N GLU A 156 -11.52 1.01 36.27
CA GLU A 156 -12.66 0.38 36.95
C GLU A 156 -12.35 0.07 38.42
N ASP A 157 -11.11 -0.28 38.78
CA ASP A 157 -10.66 -0.39 40.18
C ASP A 157 -10.92 0.91 40.97
N ARG A 158 -10.68 2.08 40.35
CA ARG A 158 -10.96 3.38 40.96
C ARG A 158 -12.45 3.67 41.04
N VAL A 159 -13.23 3.36 40.00
CA VAL A 159 -14.68 3.62 39.99
C VAL A 159 -15.41 2.73 40.99
N GLU A 160 -15.06 1.44 41.06
CA GLU A 160 -15.62 0.49 42.03
C GLU A 160 -15.43 0.96 43.48
N ALA A 161 -14.28 1.55 43.79
CA ALA A 161 -13.99 2.09 45.12
C ALA A 161 -14.97 3.22 45.53
N HIS A 162 -15.62 3.88 44.57
CA HIS A 162 -16.52 5.01 44.80
C HIS A 162 -18.01 4.62 44.67
N ASP A 163 -18.40 3.82 43.67
CA ASP A 163 -19.81 3.66 43.26
C ASP A 163 -20.36 2.22 43.31
N LYS A 164 -19.55 1.23 43.77
CA LYS A 164 -19.93 -0.20 43.84
C LYS A 164 -20.48 -0.79 42.52
N ASP A 165 -20.13 -0.24 41.38
CA ASP A 165 -20.46 -0.78 40.05
C ASP A 165 -19.41 -1.84 39.64
N TYR A 166 -19.75 -3.12 39.80
CA TYR A 166 -18.82 -4.25 39.72
C TYR A 166 -18.51 -4.68 38.27
N LYS A 167 -17.68 -3.92 37.55
CA LYS A 167 -17.32 -4.23 36.14
C LYS A 167 -15.99 -4.95 35.97
N ILE A 168 -15.15 -5.04 37.00
CA ILE A 168 -13.81 -5.64 36.89
C ILE A 168 -13.88 -7.10 36.42
N PHE A 169 -14.78 -7.92 36.98
CA PHE A 169 -14.87 -9.33 36.60
C PHE A 169 -15.40 -9.51 35.18
N SER A 170 -16.28 -8.61 34.70
CA SER A 170 -16.70 -8.59 33.29
C SER A 170 -15.49 -8.40 32.37
N ILE A 171 -14.64 -7.41 32.67
CA ILE A 171 -13.42 -7.14 31.88
C ILE A 171 -12.42 -8.30 31.99
N LEU A 172 -12.10 -8.77 33.20
CA LEU A 172 -11.16 -9.89 33.40
C LEU A 172 -11.64 -11.16 32.67
N SER A 173 -12.94 -11.48 32.73
CA SER A 173 -13.51 -12.64 32.04
C SER A 173 -13.37 -12.55 30.52
N ARG A 174 -13.36 -11.33 29.96
CA ARG A 174 -13.09 -11.06 28.55
C ARG A 174 -11.61 -11.22 28.24
N VAL A 175 -10.73 -10.57 29.01
CA VAL A 175 -9.29 -10.53 28.75
C VAL A 175 -8.61 -11.90 28.89
N ILE A 176 -9.06 -12.75 29.82
CA ILE A 176 -8.53 -14.12 30.03
C ILE A 176 -8.69 -15.00 28.77
N LYS A 177 -9.66 -14.69 27.90
CA LYS A 177 -9.92 -15.43 26.65
C LYS A 177 -9.04 -14.97 25.49
N ILE A 178 -8.31 -13.87 25.64
CA ILE A 178 -7.55 -13.25 24.54
C ILE A 178 -6.10 -13.77 24.56
N PRO A 179 -5.61 -14.38 23.48
CA PRO A 179 -4.24 -14.88 23.40
C PRO A 179 -3.25 -13.74 23.17
N MET A 180 -2.86 -13.07 24.25
CA MET A 180 -1.90 -11.95 24.26
C MET A 180 -0.66 -12.29 25.08
N HIS A 181 0.43 -11.52 24.93
CA HIS A 181 1.72 -11.77 25.57
C HIS A 181 1.64 -11.96 27.09
N GLN A 182 0.92 -11.07 27.78
CA GLN A 182 0.85 -11.04 29.24
C GLN A 182 -0.43 -11.69 29.80
N TYR A 183 -1.10 -12.56 29.03
CA TYR A 183 -2.40 -13.16 29.39
C TYR A 183 -2.47 -13.74 30.82
N ALA A 184 -1.38 -14.36 31.30
CA ALA A 184 -1.34 -15.02 32.61
C ALA A 184 -1.60 -14.07 33.79
N ARG A 185 -1.17 -12.79 33.71
CA ARG A 185 -1.37 -11.82 34.80
C ARG A 185 -2.85 -11.60 35.11
N TYR A 186 -3.69 -11.65 34.08
CA TYR A 186 -5.12 -11.37 34.22
C TYR A 186 -5.86 -12.52 34.88
N PHE A 187 -5.47 -13.76 34.55
CA PHE A 187 -5.99 -14.95 35.23
C PHE A 187 -5.55 -15.00 36.70
N GLU A 188 -4.29 -14.67 36.99
CA GLU A 188 -3.78 -14.57 38.36
C GLU A 188 -4.53 -13.48 39.15
N LYS A 189 -4.72 -12.29 38.56
CA LYS A 189 -5.51 -11.20 39.17
C LYS A 189 -6.96 -11.64 39.44
N PHE A 190 -7.59 -12.31 38.47
CA PHE A 190 -8.94 -12.87 38.64
C PHE A 190 -9.00 -13.83 39.82
N ARG A 191 -8.09 -14.82 39.89
CA ARG A 191 -8.04 -15.78 41.00
C ARG A 191 -7.86 -15.07 42.33
N GLN A 192 -6.91 -14.14 42.44
CA GLN A 192 -6.67 -13.40 43.69
C GLN A 192 -7.93 -12.66 44.19
N LEU A 193 -8.62 -11.94 43.30
CA LEU A 193 -9.84 -11.21 43.65
C LEU A 193 -10.99 -12.16 44.00
N ALA A 194 -11.14 -13.26 43.26
CA ALA A 194 -12.25 -14.21 43.42
C ALA A 194 -12.34 -14.83 44.83
N HIS A 195 -11.23 -14.96 45.56
CA HIS A 195 -11.22 -15.50 46.93
C HIS A 195 -12.01 -14.65 47.93
N SER A 196 -12.06 -13.33 47.72
CA SER A 196 -12.64 -12.36 48.67
C SER A 196 -13.98 -11.79 48.22
N ARG A 197 -14.37 -12.05 46.96
CA ARG A 197 -15.56 -11.46 46.34
C ARG A 197 -16.73 -12.45 46.30
N PRO A 198 -17.99 -11.98 46.37
CA PRO A 198 -19.18 -12.82 46.24
C PRO A 198 -19.24 -13.57 44.91
N VAL A 199 -19.76 -14.81 44.92
CA VAL A 199 -19.86 -15.65 43.70
C VAL A 199 -20.69 -15.03 42.58
N VAL A 200 -21.66 -14.17 42.94
CA VAL A 200 -22.53 -13.44 42.00
C VAL A 200 -21.78 -12.41 41.16
N GLU A 201 -20.62 -11.94 41.63
CA GLU A 201 -19.78 -10.98 40.89
C GLU A 201 -18.84 -11.70 39.89
N LEU A 202 -18.54 -12.98 40.10
CA LEU A 202 -17.45 -13.68 39.39
C LEU A 202 -17.80 -14.13 37.97
N VAL A 203 -19.09 -14.40 37.74
CA VAL A 203 -19.62 -14.94 36.48
C VAL A 203 -21.03 -14.37 36.22
N PRO A 204 -21.48 -14.33 34.95
CA PRO A 204 -22.85 -13.95 34.62
C PRO A 204 -23.89 -14.86 35.30
N GLU A 205 -25.08 -14.30 35.58
CA GLU A 205 -26.17 -14.98 36.29
C GLU A 205 -26.58 -16.33 35.67
N GLU A 206 -26.57 -16.42 34.35
CA GLU A 206 -26.88 -17.66 33.61
C GLU A 206 -25.85 -18.76 33.91
N THR A 207 -24.56 -18.41 33.88
CA THR A 207 -23.46 -19.33 34.19
C THR A 207 -23.48 -19.75 35.65
N LEU A 208 -23.76 -18.80 36.57
CA LEU A 208 -23.90 -19.09 37.99
C LEU A 208 -25.05 -20.05 38.26
N SER A 209 -26.22 -19.79 37.67
CA SER A 209 -27.42 -20.61 37.81
C SER A 209 -27.18 -22.04 37.32
N ARG A 210 -26.48 -22.19 36.19
CA ARG A 210 -26.08 -23.49 35.66
C ARG A 210 -25.17 -24.23 36.64
N PHE A 211 -24.11 -23.59 37.14
CA PHE A 211 -23.18 -24.21 38.08
C PHE A 211 -23.84 -24.56 39.42
N ARG A 212 -24.72 -23.71 39.95
CA ARG A 212 -25.52 -24.01 41.15
C ARG A 212 -26.38 -25.25 40.93
N THR A 213 -27.11 -25.31 39.82
CA THR A 213 -27.97 -26.46 39.49
C THR A 213 -27.16 -27.76 39.36
N GLU A 214 -26.00 -27.71 38.70
CA GLU A 214 -25.10 -28.86 38.59
C GLU A 214 -24.63 -29.33 39.96
N VAL A 215 -24.14 -28.43 40.82
CA VAL A 215 -23.68 -28.75 42.18
C VAL A 215 -24.80 -29.33 43.03
N GLU A 216 -26.00 -28.78 42.97
CA GLU A 216 -27.18 -29.28 43.70
C GLU A 216 -27.59 -30.67 43.21
N SER A 217 -27.52 -30.93 41.90
CA SER A 217 -27.84 -32.23 41.31
C SER A 217 -26.79 -33.31 41.64
N GLU A 218 -25.50 -32.96 41.63
CA GLU A 218 -24.39 -33.84 42.02
C GLU A 218 -24.47 -34.18 43.52
N SER A 219 -24.84 -33.19 44.33
CA SER A 219 -25.07 -33.34 45.77
C SER A 219 -26.26 -34.24 46.10
N ALA A 220 -27.32 -34.21 45.28
CA ALA A 220 -28.50 -35.07 45.45
C ALA A 220 -28.23 -36.55 45.13
N GLY A 221 -27.17 -36.86 44.38
CA GLY A 221 -26.77 -38.23 44.02
C GLY A 221 -26.05 -39.01 45.13
N TYR A 222 -25.54 -38.32 46.16
CA TYR A 222 -24.90 -38.96 47.33
C TYR A 222 -25.95 -39.35 48.38
N GLN A 223 -26.17 -40.66 48.54
CA GLN A 223 -27.16 -41.22 49.46
C GLN A 223 -26.86 -40.85 50.93
N GLY A 224 -27.74 -40.02 51.51
CA GLY A 224 -27.84 -39.78 52.95
C GLY A 224 -28.84 -38.68 53.25
N GLY A 225 -30.11 -39.06 53.52
CA GLY A 225 -31.20 -38.10 53.75
C GLY A 225 -31.04 -37.19 54.99
N PRO A 226 -32.16 -36.57 55.40
CA PRO A 226 -32.44 -35.15 55.29
C PRO A 226 -31.51 -34.28 56.18
N LYS A 227 -30.34 -33.93 55.66
CA LYS A 227 -29.67 -32.67 55.98
C LYS A 227 -29.21 -32.11 54.66
N GLY A 228 -29.89 -31.07 54.19
CA GLY A 228 -29.49 -30.36 52.99
C GLY A 228 -28.02 -29.98 53.10
N VAL A 229 -27.29 -30.11 51.99
CA VAL A 229 -25.93 -29.57 51.87
C VAL A 229 -25.98 -28.11 52.32
N SER A 230 -25.07 -27.72 53.21
CA SER A 230 -25.09 -26.35 53.74
C SER A 230 -24.84 -25.35 52.60
N GLU A 231 -25.46 -24.17 52.63
CA GLU A 231 -25.23 -23.13 51.60
C GLU A 231 -23.73 -22.80 51.46
N MET A 232 -22.96 -22.88 52.55
CA MET A 232 -21.50 -22.70 52.52
C MET A 232 -20.76 -23.77 51.71
N GLU A 233 -21.25 -25.02 51.75
CA GLU A 233 -20.68 -26.13 50.98
C GLU A 233 -21.08 -26.04 49.51
N ILE A 234 -22.33 -25.66 49.21
CA ILE A 234 -22.79 -25.34 47.85
C ILE A 234 -21.94 -24.20 47.28
N GLU A 235 -21.76 -23.10 48.02
CA GLU A 235 -20.94 -21.96 47.59
C GLU A 235 -19.48 -22.39 47.33
N ARG A 236 -18.90 -23.23 48.18
CA ARG A 236 -17.54 -23.74 47.98
C ARG A 236 -17.41 -24.55 46.69
N GLU A 237 -18.32 -25.48 46.43
CA GLU A 237 -18.31 -26.28 45.20
C GLU A 237 -18.58 -25.43 43.95
N VAL A 238 -19.47 -24.44 44.04
CA VAL A 238 -19.70 -23.46 42.97
C VAL A 238 -18.43 -22.66 42.67
N ARG A 239 -17.70 -22.20 43.70
CA ARG A 239 -16.41 -21.52 43.54
C ARG A 239 -15.38 -22.44 42.85
N THR A 240 -15.33 -23.71 43.22
CA THR A 240 -14.47 -24.70 42.55
C THR A 240 -14.83 -24.87 41.08
N LYS A 241 -16.13 -24.96 40.72
CA LYS A 241 -16.57 -25.02 39.31
C LYS A 241 -16.19 -23.75 38.54
N ILE A 242 -16.33 -22.57 39.14
CA ILE A 242 -15.92 -21.30 38.53
C ILE A 242 -14.41 -21.27 38.29
N ASP A 243 -13.59 -21.68 39.27
CA ASP A 243 -12.14 -21.73 39.11
C ASP A 243 -11.72 -22.69 38.00
N ASN A 244 -12.30 -23.90 37.97
CA ASN A 244 -12.04 -24.89 36.91
C ASN A 244 -12.43 -24.36 35.52
N PHE A 245 -13.58 -23.70 35.39
CA PHE A 245 -14.04 -23.10 34.14
C PHE A 245 -13.04 -22.07 33.58
N TYR A 246 -12.54 -21.17 34.43
CA TYR A 246 -11.54 -20.19 34.00
C TYR A 246 -10.14 -20.80 33.85
N LEU A 247 -9.80 -21.87 34.57
CA LEU A 247 -8.55 -22.60 34.38
C LEU A 247 -8.50 -23.32 33.03
N GLU A 248 -9.61 -23.93 32.60
CA GLU A 248 -9.74 -24.52 31.26
C GLU A 248 -9.60 -23.43 30.19
N THR A 249 -10.31 -22.30 30.37
CA THR A 249 -10.19 -21.14 29.47
C THR A 249 -8.74 -20.64 29.39
N PHE A 250 -8.08 -20.45 30.53
CA PHE A 250 -6.68 -20.04 30.61
C PHE A 250 -5.75 -21.03 29.89
N THR A 251 -5.98 -22.33 30.04
CA THR A 251 -5.19 -23.38 29.38
C THR A 251 -5.35 -23.32 27.87
N SER A 252 -6.58 -23.10 27.38
CA SER A 252 -6.83 -22.86 25.96
C SER A 252 -6.13 -21.59 25.46
N THR A 253 -6.26 -20.48 26.19
CA THR A 253 -5.58 -19.21 25.85
C THR A 253 -4.06 -19.38 25.83
N GLN A 254 -3.48 -20.13 26.77
CA GLN A 254 -2.05 -20.43 26.80
C GLN A 254 -1.58 -21.14 25.52
N ALA A 255 -2.32 -22.16 25.08
CA ALA A 255 -2.03 -22.88 23.86
C ALA A 255 -2.10 -21.95 22.64
N GLU A 256 -3.16 -21.15 22.53
CA GLU A 256 -3.34 -20.19 21.44
C GLU A 256 -2.29 -19.07 21.42
N THR A 257 -1.85 -18.60 22.59
CA THR A 257 -0.74 -17.64 22.73
C THR A 257 0.57 -18.25 22.27
N THR A 258 0.85 -19.52 22.63
CA THR A 258 2.09 -20.20 22.23
C THR A 258 2.16 -20.42 20.72
N LYS A 259 1.04 -20.74 20.06
CA LYS A 259 0.98 -20.83 18.59
C LYS A 259 1.39 -19.51 17.94
N ARG A 260 0.94 -18.37 18.47
CA ARG A 260 1.19 -17.03 17.88
C ARG A 260 2.55 -16.46 18.24
N TRP A 261 3.10 -16.85 19.38
CA TRP A 261 4.43 -16.43 19.82
C TRP A 261 5.54 -16.74 18.80
N THR A 262 5.41 -17.81 18.02
CA THR A 262 6.39 -18.17 16.97
C THR A 262 6.52 -17.09 15.91
N TYR A 263 5.48 -16.30 15.67
CA TYR A 263 5.47 -15.20 14.71
C TYR A 263 5.72 -13.86 15.39
N GLU A 264 5.07 -13.62 16.53
CA GLU A 264 5.17 -12.35 17.26
C GLU A 264 6.60 -12.09 17.77
N SER A 265 7.34 -13.13 18.15
CA SER A 265 8.75 -12.98 18.57
C SER A 265 9.72 -12.61 17.44
N GLU A 266 9.33 -12.81 16.18
CA GLU A 266 10.11 -12.43 14.99
C GLU A 266 9.78 -11.01 14.49
N ILE A 267 8.71 -10.39 14.98
CA ILE A 267 8.35 -9.00 14.65
C ILE A 267 9.24 -8.04 15.43
N LYS A 268 10.21 -7.41 14.75
CA LYS A 268 11.12 -6.44 15.37
C LYS A 268 10.54 -5.03 15.41
N ARG A 269 9.69 -4.67 14.44
CA ARG A 269 9.12 -3.33 14.28
C ARG A 269 7.60 -3.41 14.07
N PRO A 270 6.80 -3.39 15.15
CA PRO A 270 5.33 -3.48 15.09
C PRO A 270 4.63 -2.14 14.75
N TYR A 271 5.39 -1.15 14.28
CA TYR A 271 4.91 0.19 13.94
C TYR A 271 5.40 0.61 12.55
N PHE A 272 4.73 1.61 11.98
CA PHE A 272 5.11 2.18 10.69
C PHE A 272 6.42 2.95 10.76
N HIS A 273 7.26 2.80 9.74
CA HIS A 273 8.40 3.66 9.50
C HIS A 273 8.66 3.76 8.00
N VAL A 274 9.22 4.89 7.57
CA VAL A 274 9.51 5.19 6.16
C VAL A 274 10.73 4.44 5.60
N THR A 275 11.35 3.56 6.38
CA THR A 275 12.52 2.77 5.96
C THR A 275 12.11 1.35 5.67
N GLU A 276 12.85 0.72 4.76
CA GLU A 276 12.58 -0.64 4.32
C GLU A 276 12.71 -1.65 5.47
N LEU A 277 11.83 -2.66 5.44
CA LEU A 277 11.95 -3.88 6.20
C LEU A 277 12.94 -4.82 5.51
N ASP A 278 13.46 -5.77 6.27
CA ASP A 278 14.25 -6.87 5.71
C ASP A 278 13.33 -7.98 5.15
N TYR A 279 13.84 -8.75 4.19
CA TYR A 279 13.10 -9.87 3.62
C TYR A 279 12.59 -10.89 4.67
N PRO A 280 13.34 -11.24 5.73
CA PRO A 280 12.84 -12.09 6.80
C PRO A 280 11.59 -11.56 7.50
N GLN A 281 11.49 -10.26 7.80
CA GLN A 281 10.28 -9.69 8.40
C GLN A 281 9.08 -9.80 7.45
N LEU A 282 9.26 -9.51 6.15
CA LEU A 282 8.17 -9.69 5.18
C LEU A 282 7.74 -11.15 5.08
N ALA A 283 8.70 -12.09 5.09
CA ALA A 283 8.41 -13.52 5.09
C ALA A 283 7.66 -13.97 6.36
N ASN A 284 8.02 -13.43 7.53
CA ASN A 284 7.29 -13.70 8.78
C ASN A 284 5.84 -13.21 8.70
N TRP A 285 5.60 -11.98 8.23
CA TRP A 285 4.24 -11.45 8.03
C TRP A 285 3.41 -12.32 7.09
N ARG A 286 3.98 -12.80 5.98
CA ARG A 286 3.29 -13.72 5.06
C ARG A 286 2.88 -15.01 5.76
N LYS A 287 3.81 -15.65 6.50
CA LYS A 287 3.54 -16.89 7.24
C LYS A 287 2.51 -16.69 8.36
N TYR A 288 2.54 -15.54 9.03
CA TYR A 288 1.60 -15.26 10.10
C TYR A 288 0.18 -15.04 9.56
N LEU A 289 0.06 -14.33 8.43
CA LEU A 289 -1.21 -14.20 7.71
C LEU A 289 -1.70 -15.56 7.20
N ASP A 290 -0.83 -16.40 6.63
CA ASP A 290 -1.18 -17.79 6.25
C ASP A 290 -1.77 -18.56 7.44
N PHE A 291 -1.17 -18.40 8.63
CA PHE A 291 -1.62 -19.05 9.85
C PHE A 291 -3.01 -18.57 10.31
N GLU A 292 -3.24 -17.27 10.52
CA GLU A 292 -4.55 -16.80 10.98
C GLU A 292 -5.66 -17.04 9.94
N GLU A 293 -5.34 -16.98 8.64
CA GLU A 293 -6.28 -17.37 7.58
C GLU A 293 -6.68 -18.84 7.68
N SER A 294 -5.73 -19.71 8.03
CA SER A 294 -5.97 -21.16 8.17
C SER A 294 -6.72 -21.54 9.45
N GLU A 295 -6.58 -20.75 10.53
CA GLU A 295 -7.37 -20.94 11.76
C GLU A 295 -8.85 -20.59 11.54
N GLY A 296 -9.15 -19.76 10.53
CA GLY A 296 -10.53 -19.52 10.05
C GLY A 296 -11.35 -18.51 10.86
N ASP A 297 -10.76 -17.83 11.85
CA ASP A 297 -11.42 -16.74 12.57
C ASP A 297 -11.33 -15.44 11.75
N TYR A 298 -12.47 -15.04 11.16
CA TYR A 298 -12.59 -13.82 10.36
C TYR A 298 -12.12 -12.56 11.10
N SER A 299 -12.54 -12.38 12.35
CA SER A 299 -12.24 -11.16 13.10
C SER A 299 -10.76 -11.06 13.43
N ARG A 300 -10.13 -12.18 13.77
CA ARG A 300 -8.68 -12.26 14.01
C ARG A 300 -7.87 -12.07 12.74
N ALA A 301 -8.29 -12.66 11.63
CA ALA A 301 -7.63 -12.49 10.34
C ALA A 301 -7.67 -11.02 9.89
N VAL A 302 -8.85 -10.38 9.92
CA VAL A 302 -9.01 -8.95 9.64
C VAL A 302 -8.12 -8.11 10.56
N PHE A 303 -8.12 -8.40 11.85
CA PHE A 303 -7.32 -7.68 12.81
C PHE A 303 -5.81 -7.81 12.53
N LEU A 304 -5.33 -9.01 12.18
CA LEU A 304 -3.93 -9.21 11.81
C LEU A 304 -3.58 -8.50 10.50
N TYR A 305 -4.48 -8.48 9.52
CA TYR A 305 -4.31 -7.72 8.29
C TYR A 305 -4.14 -6.22 8.58
N GLU A 306 -5.02 -5.63 9.38
CA GLU A 306 -4.93 -4.21 9.74
C GLU A 306 -3.62 -3.90 10.49
N ARG A 307 -3.17 -4.77 11.41
CA ARG A 307 -1.85 -4.65 12.07
C ARG A 307 -0.70 -4.74 11.07
N CYS A 308 -0.73 -5.73 10.18
CA CYS A 308 0.28 -5.90 9.16
C CYS A 308 0.40 -4.66 8.28
N LEU A 309 -0.72 -4.06 7.89
CA LEU A 309 -0.76 -2.87 7.03
C LEU A 309 -0.25 -1.61 7.72
N VAL A 310 -0.20 -1.54 9.06
CA VAL A 310 0.53 -0.47 9.76
C VAL A 310 2.03 -0.60 9.51
N THR A 311 2.61 -1.78 9.76
CA THR A 311 4.05 -2.00 9.58
C THR A 311 4.47 -2.02 8.10
N CYS A 312 3.63 -2.60 7.24
CA CYS A 312 3.93 -2.91 5.85
C CYS A 312 3.19 -2.01 4.85
N ALA A 313 2.76 -0.81 5.25
CA ALA A 313 1.92 0.08 4.45
C ALA A 313 2.46 0.38 3.04
N PHE A 314 3.78 0.44 2.88
CA PHE A 314 4.46 0.73 1.61
C PHE A 314 4.79 -0.52 0.77
N TYR A 315 4.36 -1.70 1.20
CA TYR A 315 4.51 -2.95 0.49
C TYR A 315 3.16 -3.37 -0.09
N ASP A 316 2.92 -2.97 -1.33
CA ASP A 316 1.67 -3.19 -2.08
C ASP A 316 1.21 -4.66 -2.05
N GLU A 317 2.13 -5.62 -1.91
CA GLU A 317 1.81 -7.04 -1.83
C GLU A 317 0.83 -7.40 -0.71
N PHE A 318 0.91 -6.75 0.45
CA PHE A 318 0.03 -7.03 1.59
C PHE A 318 -1.36 -6.43 1.38
N TRP A 319 -1.44 -5.25 0.75
CA TRP A 319 -2.71 -4.69 0.30
C TRP A 319 -3.39 -5.62 -0.69
N PHE A 320 -2.67 -6.07 -1.72
CA PHE A 320 -3.23 -7.01 -2.70
C PHE A 320 -3.62 -8.36 -2.08
N ARG A 321 -2.86 -8.86 -1.11
CA ARG A 321 -3.21 -10.07 -0.38
C ARG A 321 -4.51 -9.88 0.38
N TYR A 322 -4.64 -8.79 1.14
CA TYR A 322 -5.85 -8.49 1.90
C TYR A 322 -7.07 -8.32 1.01
N LEU A 323 -6.94 -7.58 -0.10
CA LEU A 323 -7.99 -7.38 -1.09
C LEU A 323 -8.50 -8.71 -1.66
N ARG A 324 -7.59 -9.65 -1.98
CA ARG A 324 -7.95 -10.98 -2.49
C ARG A 324 -8.60 -11.86 -1.44
N TRP A 325 -8.09 -11.82 -0.20
CA TRP A 325 -8.67 -12.59 0.89
C TRP A 325 -10.08 -12.07 1.23
N MET A 326 -10.26 -10.75 1.30
CA MET A 326 -11.55 -10.11 1.58
C MET A 326 -12.55 -10.32 0.45
N SER A 327 -12.11 -10.26 -0.82
CA SER A 327 -13.01 -10.50 -1.96
C SER A 327 -13.48 -11.95 -2.09
N ALA A 328 -12.76 -12.90 -1.48
CA ALA A 328 -13.19 -14.28 -1.37
C ALA A 328 -14.25 -14.51 -0.28
N GLN A 329 -14.53 -13.51 0.56
CA GLN A 329 -15.55 -13.60 1.60
C GLN A 329 -16.92 -13.20 1.05
N ASP A 330 -17.97 -13.92 1.48
CA ASP A 330 -19.33 -13.67 1.01
C ASP A 330 -19.85 -12.28 1.42
N GLY A 331 -20.32 -11.51 0.44
CA GLY A 331 -20.96 -10.21 0.66
C GLY A 331 -20.02 -9.07 1.09
N LYS A 332 -18.71 -9.22 0.93
CA LYS A 332 -17.69 -8.26 1.41
C LYS A 332 -17.19 -7.25 0.37
N GLN A 333 -18.00 -6.94 -0.64
CA GLN A 333 -17.61 -6.05 -1.74
C GLN A 333 -17.35 -4.60 -1.28
N GLU A 334 -18.11 -4.09 -0.31
CA GLU A 334 -17.88 -2.74 0.23
C GLU A 334 -16.60 -2.68 1.06
N GLU A 335 -16.28 -3.72 1.82
CA GLU A 335 -15.01 -3.82 2.54
C GLU A 335 -13.82 -3.86 1.57
N VAL A 336 -13.91 -4.62 0.46
CA VAL A 336 -12.90 -4.59 -0.61
C VAL A 336 -12.72 -3.18 -1.17
N ARG A 337 -13.82 -2.47 -1.43
CA ARG A 337 -13.77 -1.07 -1.89
C ARG A 337 -13.07 -0.16 -0.89
N ASN A 338 -13.41 -0.27 0.39
CA ASN A 338 -12.80 0.53 1.46
C ASN A 338 -11.29 0.28 1.54
N ILE A 339 -10.85 -0.97 1.39
CA ILE A 339 -9.42 -1.32 1.36
C ILE A 339 -8.74 -0.68 0.14
N TYR A 340 -9.33 -0.76 -1.05
CA TYR A 340 -8.79 -0.11 -2.25
C TYR A 340 -8.69 1.41 -2.09
N GLN A 341 -9.72 2.05 -1.54
CA GLN A 341 -9.74 3.49 -1.30
C GLN A 341 -8.62 3.90 -0.34
N ARG A 342 -8.48 3.19 0.79
CA ARG A 342 -7.40 3.44 1.76
C ARG A 342 -6.02 3.27 1.12
N ALA A 343 -5.78 2.17 0.42
CA ALA A 343 -4.51 1.93 -0.26
C ALA A 343 -4.22 3.05 -1.29
N SER A 344 -5.21 3.40 -2.11
CA SER A 344 -5.05 4.30 -3.27
C SER A 344 -5.01 5.78 -2.91
N THR A 345 -5.64 6.20 -1.83
CA THR A 345 -5.79 7.63 -1.48
C THR A 345 -4.93 8.07 -0.31
N VAL A 346 -4.51 7.11 0.54
CA VAL A 346 -3.82 7.42 1.80
C VAL A 346 -2.39 6.87 1.82
N TYR A 347 -2.21 5.57 1.57
CA TYR A 347 -0.96 4.89 1.94
C TYR A 347 0.01 4.67 0.78
N VAL A 348 -0.46 4.21 -0.38
CA VAL A 348 0.43 3.87 -1.50
C VAL A 348 0.80 5.15 -2.26
N PRO A 349 2.10 5.46 -2.46
CA PRO A 349 2.53 6.64 -3.22
C PRO A 349 1.89 6.73 -4.61
N ILE A 350 1.68 7.95 -5.11
CA ILE A 350 1.02 8.16 -6.41
C ILE A 350 1.89 7.71 -7.59
N SER A 351 3.21 7.70 -7.40
CA SER A 351 4.20 7.16 -8.34
C SER A 351 4.05 5.65 -8.59
N ARG A 352 3.26 4.95 -7.77
CA ARG A 352 2.94 3.51 -7.91
C ARG A 352 1.48 3.33 -8.30
N PRO A 353 1.15 3.37 -9.61
CA PRO A 353 -0.23 3.31 -10.07
C PRO A 353 -0.86 1.92 -9.98
N GLY A 354 -0.08 0.85 -9.80
CA GLY A 354 -0.55 -0.54 -9.90
C GLY A 354 -1.78 -0.85 -9.04
N ILE A 355 -1.84 -0.38 -7.79
CA ILE A 355 -3.01 -0.58 -6.92
C ILE A 355 -4.25 0.18 -7.41
N ARG A 356 -4.06 1.39 -7.97
CA ARG A 356 -5.12 2.23 -8.51
C ARG A 356 -5.68 1.66 -9.82
N LEU A 357 -4.81 1.08 -10.66
CA LEU A 357 -5.25 0.37 -11.86
C LEU A 357 -6.09 -0.86 -11.50
N GLN A 358 -5.70 -1.62 -10.48
CA GLN A 358 -6.54 -2.72 -9.98
C GLN A 358 -7.86 -2.23 -9.38
N TYR A 359 -7.84 -1.09 -8.68
CA TYR A 359 -9.05 -0.48 -8.17
C TYR A 359 -10.01 -0.09 -9.31
N ALA A 360 -9.50 0.48 -10.40
CA ALA A 360 -10.32 0.78 -11.58
C ALA A 360 -10.93 -0.49 -12.20
N TYR A 361 -10.21 -1.62 -12.24
CA TYR A 361 -10.78 -2.90 -12.69
C TYR A 361 -11.89 -3.41 -11.75
N PHE A 362 -11.71 -3.24 -10.44
CA PHE A 362 -12.72 -3.61 -9.45
C PHE A 362 -13.99 -2.77 -9.60
N GLU A 363 -13.86 -1.46 -9.82
CA GLU A 363 -15.03 -0.59 -10.01
C GLU A 363 -15.71 -0.85 -11.36
N GLU A 364 -14.96 -1.13 -12.42
CA GLU A 364 -15.54 -1.60 -13.68
C GLU A 364 -16.31 -2.91 -13.52
N MET A 365 -15.73 -3.90 -12.81
CA MET A 365 -16.40 -5.16 -12.47
C MET A 365 -17.67 -4.93 -11.65
N SER A 366 -17.72 -3.84 -10.88
CA SER A 366 -18.85 -3.45 -10.03
C SER A 366 -19.87 -2.56 -10.74
N ASP A 367 -19.83 -2.49 -12.08
CA ASP A 367 -20.67 -1.64 -12.93
C ASP A 367 -20.54 -0.12 -12.67
N ARG A 368 -19.43 0.31 -12.05
CA ARG A 368 -19.09 1.73 -11.80
C ARG A 368 -17.98 2.20 -12.74
N SER A 369 -18.26 2.13 -14.04
CA SER A 369 -17.28 2.47 -15.08
C SER A 369 -16.91 3.95 -15.12
N ASP A 370 -17.79 4.82 -14.64
CA ASP A 370 -17.55 6.25 -14.38
C ASP A 370 -16.43 6.43 -13.36
N LEU A 371 -16.54 5.79 -12.20
CA LEU A 371 -15.50 5.84 -11.17
C LEU A 371 -14.18 5.23 -11.66
N ALA A 372 -14.25 4.17 -12.47
CA ALA A 372 -13.06 3.63 -13.11
C ALA A 372 -12.36 4.67 -14.00
N ARG A 373 -13.08 5.53 -14.73
CA ARG A 373 -12.50 6.64 -15.52
C ARG A 373 -11.87 7.68 -14.61
N ASP A 374 -12.59 8.12 -13.58
CA ASP A 374 -12.11 9.12 -12.62
C ASP A 374 -10.77 8.68 -11.97
N ILE A 375 -10.62 7.38 -11.68
CA ILE A 375 -9.36 6.82 -11.17
C ILE A 375 -8.22 6.96 -12.19
N HIS A 376 -8.46 6.68 -13.48
CA HIS A 376 -7.44 6.86 -14.51
C HIS A 376 -7.07 8.33 -14.68
N GLU A 377 -8.06 9.23 -14.71
CA GLU A 377 -7.84 10.68 -14.79
C GLU A 377 -7.01 11.18 -13.60
N ALA A 378 -7.37 10.79 -12.37
CA ALA A 378 -6.64 11.18 -11.17
C ALA A 378 -5.17 10.72 -11.16
N ILE A 379 -4.87 9.54 -11.75
CA ILE A 379 -3.48 9.11 -11.94
C ILE A 379 -2.77 10.03 -12.94
N LEU A 380 -3.41 10.35 -14.06
CA LEU A 380 -2.82 11.15 -15.15
C LEU A 380 -2.65 12.62 -14.82
N ASP A 381 -3.45 13.17 -13.90
CA ASP A 381 -3.25 14.52 -13.35
C ASP A 381 -1.88 14.65 -12.65
N ARG A 382 -1.42 13.57 -12.03
CA ARG A 382 -0.14 13.53 -11.29
C ARG A 382 0.99 12.93 -12.10
N MET A 383 0.67 12.06 -13.06
CA MET A 383 1.63 11.44 -13.98
C MET A 383 1.16 11.56 -15.43
N PRO A 384 1.20 12.77 -16.03
CA PRO A 384 0.79 12.97 -17.41
C PRO A 384 1.58 12.08 -18.37
N GLY A 385 0.88 11.41 -19.29
CA GLY A 385 1.51 10.52 -20.28
C GLY A 385 1.94 9.15 -19.74
N HIS A 386 1.58 8.78 -18.51
CA HIS A 386 1.89 7.45 -17.98
C HIS A 386 1.29 6.34 -18.86
N VAL A 387 2.17 5.57 -19.51
CA VAL A 387 1.81 4.69 -20.63
C VAL A 387 0.86 3.58 -20.22
N GLU A 388 1.15 2.88 -19.13
CA GLU A 388 0.29 1.77 -18.66
C GLU A 388 -1.11 2.26 -18.30
N THR A 389 -1.23 3.44 -17.68
CA THR A 389 -2.53 4.01 -17.29
C THR A 389 -3.37 4.35 -18.51
N ILE A 390 -2.78 4.98 -19.53
CA ILE A 390 -3.50 5.32 -20.77
C ILE A 390 -3.91 4.05 -21.53
N ILE A 391 -3.06 3.01 -21.55
CA ILE A 391 -3.40 1.71 -22.12
C ILE A 391 -4.55 1.05 -21.35
N SER A 392 -4.51 1.09 -20.02
CA SER A 392 -5.58 0.57 -19.17
C SER A 392 -6.90 1.30 -19.44
N TRP A 393 -6.88 2.63 -19.53
CA TRP A 393 -8.05 3.46 -19.83
C TRP A 393 -8.61 3.17 -21.22
N ALA A 394 -7.77 3.12 -22.26
CA ALA A 394 -8.22 2.77 -23.61
C ALA A 394 -8.87 1.37 -23.63
N ASN A 395 -8.35 0.41 -22.86
CA ASN A 395 -8.94 -0.92 -22.74
C ASN A 395 -10.27 -0.93 -21.97
N LEU A 396 -10.43 -0.08 -20.95
CA LEU A 396 -11.71 0.18 -20.30
C LEU A 396 -12.72 0.70 -21.33
N GLU A 397 -12.41 1.77 -22.07
CA GLU A 397 -13.31 2.31 -23.08
C GLU A 397 -13.62 1.31 -24.20
N ARG A 398 -12.67 0.44 -24.54
CA ARG A 398 -12.91 -0.65 -25.50
C ARG A 398 -13.99 -1.61 -25.02
N ARG A 399 -13.95 -2.00 -23.74
CA ARG A 399 -14.92 -2.93 -23.14
C ARG A 399 -16.30 -2.27 -23.00
N GLN A 400 -16.33 -0.99 -22.69
CA GLN A 400 -17.58 -0.25 -22.42
C GLN A 400 -18.24 0.27 -23.70
N HIS A 401 -17.47 0.86 -24.63
CA HIS A 401 -18.00 1.60 -25.79
C HIS A 401 -17.40 1.16 -27.14
N GLY A 402 -16.55 0.13 -27.13
CA GLY A 402 -16.01 -0.47 -28.34
C GLY A 402 -14.73 0.19 -28.86
N LEU A 403 -14.29 -0.29 -30.04
CA LEU A 403 -12.97 -0.03 -30.59
C LEU A 403 -12.66 1.47 -30.81
N GLU A 404 -13.61 2.22 -31.37
CA GLU A 404 -13.35 3.63 -31.71
C GLU A 404 -13.13 4.49 -30.45
N ALA A 405 -13.84 4.19 -29.35
CA ALA A 405 -13.65 4.90 -28.09
C ALA A 405 -12.21 4.71 -27.55
N ALA A 406 -11.69 3.48 -27.60
CA ALA A 406 -10.31 3.18 -27.23
C ALA A 406 -9.28 3.93 -28.10
N ILE A 407 -9.52 3.97 -29.42
CA ILE A 407 -8.65 4.70 -30.36
C ILE A 407 -8.67 6.20 -30.07
N GLN A 408 -9.84 6.75 -29.70
CA GLN A 408 -9.94 8.17 -29.35
C GLN A 408 -9.18 8.53 -28.08
N VAL A 409 -9.12 7.63 -27.09
CA VAL A 409 -8.24 7.83 -25.92
C VAL A 409 -6.79 8.00 -26.37
N TYR A 410 -6.26 7.10 -27.23
CA TYR A 410 -4.89 7.23 -27.71
C TYR A 410 -4.67 8.50 -28.53
N LYS A 411 -5.57 8.85 -29.46
CA LYS A 411 -5.47 10.07 -30.27
C LYS A 411 -5.44 11.33 -29.41
N ALA A 412 -6.32 11.43 -28.40
CA ALA A 412 -6.34 12.56 -27.47
C ALA A 412 -5.01 12.73 -26.73
N GLN A 413 -4.37 11.63 -26.31
CA GLN A 413 -3.07 11.67 -25.64
C GLN A 413 -1.91 11.97 -26.59
N ILE A 414 -2.00 11.55 -27.86
CA ILE A 414 -1.04 11.90 -28.91
C ILE A 414 -1.08 13.41 -29.21
N ASP A 415 -2.27 14.00 -29.22
CA ASP A 415 -2.47 15.43 -29.49
C ASP A 415 -2.16 16.32 -28.26
N ASN A 416 -2.10 15.74 -27.06
CA ASN A 416 -1.81 16.48 -25.83
C ASN A 416 -0.36 17.01 -25.80
N PRO A 417 -0.12 18.32 -25.62
CA PRO A 417 1.23 18.90 -25.63
C PRO A 417 2.06 18.57 -24.39
N ILE A 418 1.44 18.13 -23.29
CA ILE A 418 2.14 17.80 -22.03
C ILE A 418 2.80 16.41 -22.12
N VAL A 419 2.20 15.50 -22.88
CA VAL A 419 2.68 14.12 -23.03
C VAL A 419 3.99 14.10 -23.82
N ASP A 420 4.97 13.35 -23.33
CA ASP A 420 6.28 13.27 -23.98
C ASP A 420 6.23 12.44 -25.28
N LEU A 421 7.20 12.70 -26.17
CA LEU A 421 7.28 12.08 -27.49
C LEU A 421 7.31 10.53 -27.44
N PHE A 422 7.96 9.94 -26.43
CA PHE A 422 8.15 8.49 -26.36
C PHE A 422 6.89 7.78 -25.85
N ALA A 423 6.18 8.38 -24.90
CA ALA A 423 4.82 7.94 -24.54
C ALA A 423 3.87 8.00 -25.76
N LYS A 424 3.92 9.07 -26.55
CA LYS A 424 3.13 9.16 -27.80
C LYS A 424 3.45 8.02 -28.79
N ALA A 425 4.72 7.65 -28.92
CA ALA A 425 5.12 6.49 -29.72
C ALA A 425 4.44 5.20 -29.25
N ALA A 426 4.35 4.97 -27.94
CA ALA A 426 3.64 3.82 -27.39
C ALA A 426 2.14 3.85 -27.74
N PHE A 427 1.48 5.01 -27.65
CA PHE A 427 0.06 5.13 -28.01
C PHE A 427 -0.21 4.91 -29.50
N VAL A 428 0.71 5.33 -30.37
CA VAL A 428 0.61 5.04 -31.81
C VAL A 428 0.76 3.54 -32.09
N VAL A 429 1.69 2.87 -31.39
CA VAL A 429 1.86 1.41 -31.47
C VAL A 429 0.57 0.70 -31.06
N GLU A 430 0.02 1.03 -29.89
CA GLU A 430 -1.19 0.40 -29.37
C GLU A 430 -2.42 0.69 -30.26
N TRP A 431 -2.52 1.89 -30.83
CA TRP A 431 -3.52 2.21 -31.83
C TRP A 431 -3.40 1.30 -33.08
N ALA A 432 -2.19 1.13 -33.61
CA ALA A 432 -1.97 0.24 -34.76
C ALA A 432 -2.28 -1.23 -34.41
N ILE A 433 -1.94 -1.68 -33.19
CA ILE A 433 -2.27 -3.03 -32.69
C ILE A 433 -3.78 -3.23 -32.60
N LEU A 434 -4.55 -2.24 -32.12
CA LEU A 434 -6.01 -2.30 -32.08
C LEU A 434 -6.60 -2.45 -33.49
N LEU A 435 -6.12 -1.69 -34.47
CA LEU A 435 -6.55 -1.83 -35.86
C LEU A 435 -6.16 -3.19 -36.45
N TRP A 436 -4.99 -3.71 -36.12
CA TRP A 436 -4.53 -4.98 -36.65
C TRP A 436 -5.23 -6.18 -36.02
N LYS A 437 -5.22 -6.29 -34.69
CA LYS A 437 -5.67 -7.49 -33.96
C LYS A 437 -7.16 -7.50 -33.67
N ILE A 438 -7.77 -6.32 -33.47
CA ILE A 438 -9.19 -6.22 -33.11
C ILE A 438 -10.05 -5.92 -34.34
N LYS A 439 -9.68 -4.90 -35.13
CA LYS A 439 -10.40 -4.60 -36.39
C LYS A 439 -10.09 -5.59 -37.51
N GLY A 440 -8.91 -6.23 -37.48
CA GLY A 440 -8.43 -7.10 -38.55
C GLY A 440 -7.90 -6.35 -39.79
N SER A 441 -7.72 -5.03 -39.70
CA SER A 441 -7.31 -4.19 -40.83
C SER A 441 -5.79 -3.99 -40.84
N VAL A 442 -5.09 -4.88 -41.54
CA VAL A 442 -3.63 -4.83 -41.72
C VAL A 442 -3.21 -3.54 -42.44
N ASP A 443 -3.96 -3.12 -43.45
CA ASP A 443 -3.59 -1.95 -44.25
C ASP A 443 -3.72 -0.66 -43.46
N GLU A 444 -4.76 -0.50 -42.64
CA GLU A 444 -4.89 0.66 -41.76
C GLU A 444 -3.80 0.68 -40.69
N ALA A 445 -3.51 -0.46 -40.04
CA ALA A 445 -2.44 -0.55 -39.06
C ALA A 445 -1.07 -0.19 -39.67
N ARG A 446 -0.78 -0.70 -40.87
CA ARG A 446 0.44 -0.35 -41.63
C ARG A 446 0.50 1.14 -41.95
N GLN A 447 -0.61 1.74 -42.37
CA GLN A 447 -0.67 3.18 -42.64
C GLN A 447 -0.40 4.01 -41.39
N VAL A 448 -0.88 3.58 -40.22
CA VAL A 448 -0.58 4.24 -38.94
C VAL A 448 0.92 4.24 -38.67
N PHE A 449 1.59 3.09 -38.78
CA PHE A 449 3.06 3.04 -38.63
C PHE A 449 3.77 3.95 -39.65
N GLN A 450 3.45 3.84 -40.94
CA GLN A 450 4.13 4.59 -42.00
C GLN A 450 3.99 6.11 -41.85
N LYS A 451 2.79 6.61 -41.53
CA LYS A 451 2.54 8.05 -41.36
C LYS A 451 3.27 8.64 -40.15
N ASN A 452 3.50 7.83 -39.13
CA ASN A 452 4.06 8.26 -37.85
C ASN A 452 5.58 8.02 -37.74
N GLN A 453 6.18 7.19 -38.60
CA GLN A 453 7.59 6.80 -38.54
C GLN A 453 8.56 7.99 -38.42
N GLN A 454 8.31 9.09 -39.14
CA GLN A 454 9.20 10.25 -39.14
C GLN A 454 9.30 10.97 -37.79
N TRP A 455 8.32 10.81 -36.91
CA TRP A 455 8.26 11.47 -35.59
C TRP A 455 8.94 10.66 -34.49
N TYR A 456 9.08 9.35 -34.68
CA TYR A 456 9.50 8.41 -33.63
C TYR A 456 10.82 7.70 -33.95
N LEU A 457 11.72 8.40 -34.64
CA LEU A 457 13.00 7.86 -35.10
C LEU A 457 13.90 7.36 -33.94
N GLN A 458 13.74 7.90 -32.73
CA GLN A 458 14.49 7.53 -31.53
C GLN A 458 13.73 6.54 -30.62
N SER A 459 12.53 6.08 -30.98
CA SER A 459 11.74 5.19 -30.13
C SER A 459 12.03 3.72 -30.45
N ARG A 460 12.73 3.03 -29.54
CA ARG A 460 12.95 1.58 -29.63
C ARG A 460 11.63 0.83 -29.69
N HIS A 461 10.67 1.21 -28.85
CA HIS A 461 9.37 0.56 -28.76
C HIS A 461 8.59 0.65 -30.08
N PHE A 462 8.59 1.80 -30.73
CA PHE A 462 7.96 1.98 -32.04
C PHE A 462 8.57 1.07 -33.10
N TRP A 463 9.90 1.09 -33.25
CA TRP A 463 10.59 0.29 -34.26
C TRP A 463 10.47 -1.21 -34.03
N ALA A 464 10.57 -1.66 -32.78
CA ALA A 464 10.39 -3.06 -32.42
C ALA A 464 9.00 -3.57 -32.84
N ASN A 465 7.95 -2.84 -32.45
CA ASN A 465 6.58 -3.21 -32.77
C ASN A 465 6.24 -3.09 -34.26
N PHE A 466 6.85 -2.15 -35.00
CA PHE A 466 6.64 -2.07 -36.44
C PHE A 466 7.26 -3.27 -37.17
N LEU A 467 8.47 -3.69 -36.76
CA LEU A 467 9.10 -4.90 -37.29
C LEU A 467 8.29 -6.15 -36.92
N GLU A 468 7.91 -6.32 -35.65
CA GLU A 468 7.10 -7.45 -35.20
C GLU A 468 5.75 -7.51 -35.93
N PHE A 469 5.10 -6.36 -36.13
CA PHE A 469 3.87 -6.25 -36.90
C PHE A 469 4.03 -6.80 -38.32
N GLU A 470 5.04 -6.35 -39.09
CA GLU A 470 5.22 -6.87 -40.46
C GLU A 470 5.66 -8.34 -40.45
N LEU A 471 6.57 -8.75 -39.55
CA LEU A 471 7.04 -10.13 -39.46
C LEU A 471 5.92 -11.14 -39.18
N ALA A 472 4.91 -10.71 -38.42
CA ALA A 472 3.76 -11.52 -38.05
C ALA A 472 2.69 -11.63 -39.16
N GLN A 473 2.82 -10.89 -40.27
CA GLN A 473 1.86 -11.00 -41.36
C GLN A 473 1.97 -12.37 -42.04
N PRO A 474 0.83 -13.06 -42.28
CA PRO A 474 0.84 -14.31 -43.01
C PRO A 474 1.31 -14.05 -44.44
N THR A 475 2.17 -14.92 -44.94
CA THR A 475 2.68 -14.87 -46.31
C THR A 475 2.31 -16.14 -47.08
N SER A 476 2.41 -16.06 -48.40
CA SER A 476 2.20 -17.17 -49.33
C SER A 476 3.30 -17.09 -50.39
N PHE A 477 3.50 -18.16 -51.17
CA PHE A 477 4.53 -18.19 -52.21
C PHE A 477 4.44 -17.00 -53.18
N GLU A 478 3.23 -16.53 -53.49
CA GLU A 478 2.99 -15.38 -54.38
C GLU A 478 3.32 -14.03 -53.72
N LYS A 479 3.18 -13.91 -52.40
CA LYS A 479 3.36 -12.67 -51.64
C LYS A 479 4.68 -12.61 -50.87
N GLU A 480 5.47 -13.67 -50.90
CA GLU A 480 6.72 -13.81 -50.15
C GLU A 480 7.74 -12.74 -50.55
N THR A 481 7.88 -12.45 -51.84
CA THR A 481 8.77 -11.38 -52.33
C THR A 481 8.31 -10.01 -51.86
N GLU A 482 7.01 -9.70 -51.93
CA GLU A 482 6.48 -8.41 -51.47
C GLU A 482 6.62 -8.25 -49.95
N HIS A 483 6.45 -9.34 -49.20
CA HIS A 483 6.64 -9.37 -47.75
C HIS A 483 8.10 -9.14 -47.38
N TYR A 484 9.03 -9.81 -48.07
CA TYR A 484 10.47 -9.63 -47.94
C TYR A 484 10.88 -8.17 -48.16
N GLU A 485 10.48 -7.57 -49.27
CA GLU A 485 10.83 -6.18 -49.62
C GLU A 485 10.31 -5.18 -48.58
N ARG A 486 9.12 -5.43 -47.99
CA ARG A 486 8.58 -4.60 -46.92
C ARG A 486 9.42 -4.68 -45.65
N ILE A 487 9.73 -5.88 -45.17
CA ILE A 487 10.53 -6.08 -43.96
C ILE A 487 11.93 -5.49 -44.17
N LYS A 488 12.54 -5.76 -45.32
CA LYS A 488 13.84 -5.21 -45.71
C LYS A 488 13.82 -3.69 -45.67
N LYS A 489 12.82 -3.04 -46.26
CA LYS A 489 12.70 -1.58 -46.25
C LYS A 489 12.62 -1.02 -44.82
N ILE A 490 11.86 -1.66 -43.93
CA ILE A 490 11.77 -1.23 -42.53
C ILE A 490 13.11 -1.40 -41.81
N HIS A 491 13.81 -2.51 -42.04
CA HIS A 491 15.14 -2.74 -41.48
C HIS A 491 16.17 -1.71 -42.00
N GLU A 492 16.17 -1.42 -43.30
CA GLU A 492 17.02 -0.39 -43.87
C GLU A 492 16.75 0.99 -43.26
N ASP A 493 15.48 1.35 -43.10
CA ASP A 493 15.08 2.60 -42.45
C ASP A 493 15.47 2.63 -40.97
N LEU A 494 15.32 1.52 -40.25
CA LEU A 494 15.80 1.37 -38.86
C LEU A 494 17.30 1.63 -38.79
N VAL A 495 18.10 1.02 -39.67
CA VAL A 495 19.56 1.11 -39.60
C VAL A 495 20.06 2.50 -40.03
N LYS A 496 19.49 3.06 -41.09
CA LYS A 496 19.97 4.30 -41.74
C LYS A 496 19.34 5.58 -41.19
N LYS A 497 18.07 5.53 -40.74
CA LYS A 497 17.30 6.73 -40.35
C LYS A 497 17.02 6.82 -38.86
N SER A 498 17.04 5.72 -38.11
CA SER A 498 16.78 5.81 -36.68
C SER A 498 17.89 6.58 -35.96
N GLY A 499 17.51 7.37 -34.97
CA GLY A 499 18.43 8.14 -34.13
C GLY A 499 18.83 7.39 -32.85
N MET A 500 18.72 6.07 -32.84
CA MET A 500 18.99 5.21 -31.68
C MET A 500 20.47 4.81 -31.58
N SER A 501 20.86 4.34 -30.40
CA SER A 501 22.18 3.79 -30.14
C SER A 501 22.50 2.62 -31.08
N LEU A 502 23.79 2.43 -31.38
CA LEU A 502 24.23 1.30 -32.19
C LEU A 502 23.85 -0.03 -31.52
N SER A 503 23.89 -0.10 -30.18
CA SER A 503 23.50 -1.30 -29.43
C SER A 503 22.03 -1.65 -29.65
N THR A 504 21.14 -0.67 -29.54
CA THR A 504 19.70 -0.88 -29.78
C THR A 504 19.41 -1.22 -31.24
N ARG A 505 20.07 -0.56 -32.20
CA ARG A 505 19.95 -0.91 -33.63
C ARG A 505 20.40 -2.35 -33.92
N LYS A 506 21.48 -2.80 -33.28
CA LYS A 506 21.94 -4.21 -33.37
C LYS A 506 20.92 -5.17 -32.80
N GLU A 507 20.41 -4.87 -31.61
CA GLU A 507 19.39 -5.69 -30.95
C GLU A 507 18.16 -5.88 -31.84
N LEU A 508 17.63 -4.77 -32.39
CA LEU A 508 16.46 -4.82 -33.26
C LEU A 508 16.77 -5.44 -34.64
N SER A 509 18.00 -5.37 -35.11
CA SER A 509 18.42 -6.07 -36.34
C SER A 509 18.40 -7.59 -36.18
N ASN A 510 18.46 -8.13 -34.96
CA ASN A 510 18.38 -9.58 -34.73
C ASN A 510 17.04 -10.18 -35.15
N TYR A 511 15.95 -9.42 -35.08
CA TYR A 511 14.65 -9.85 -35.62
C TYR A 511 14.73 -10.11 -37.13
N TYR A 512 15.39 -9.20 -37.86
CA TYR A 512 15.59 -9.33 -39.30
C TYR A 512 16.58 -10.44 -39.64
N PHE A 513 17.67 -10.59 -38.89
CA PHE A 513 18.61 -11.70 -39.03
C PHE A 513 17.94 -13.06 -38.88
N THR A 514 17.09 -13.20 -37.87
CA THR A 514 16.31 -14.42 -37.66
C THR A 514 15.38 -14.68 -38.85
N TYR A 515 14.73 -13.64 -39.37
CA TYR A 515 13.89 -13.74 -40.57
C TYR A 515 14.68 -14.18 -41.81
N LEU A 516 15.85 -13.58 -42.08
CA LEU A 516 16.71 -13.97 -43.20
C LEU A 516 17.16 -15.43 -43.12
N GLN A 517 17.50 -15.91 -41.91
CA GLN A 517 17.91 -17.30 -41.69
C GLN A 517 16.77 -18.29 -41.91
N GLN A 518 15.55 -17.95 -41.48
CA GLN A 518 14.41 -18.87 -41.49
C GLN A 518 13.61 -18.83 -42.80
N ARG A 519 13.51 -17.67 -43.45
CA ARG A 519 12.60 -17.41 -44.57
C ARG A 519 13.28 -16.72 -45.76
N GLY A 520 14.58 -16.46 -45.67
CA GLY A 520 15.31 -15.80 -46.73
C GLY A 520 15.55 -16.68 -47.96
N THR A 521 15.73 -16.05 -49.12
CA THR A 521 16.11 -16.72 -50.36
C THR A 521 17.59 -17.13 -50.35
N LYS A 522 18.08 -17.79 -51.42
CA LYS A 522 19.49 -18.16 -51.58
C LYS A 522 20.46 -16.98 -51.38
N ASP A 523 20.04 -15.75 -51.73
CA ASP A 523 20.84 -14.54 -51.60
C ASP A 523 20.70 -13.85 -50.24
N ALA A 524 19.73 -14.24 -49.41
CA ALA A 524 19.51 -13.65 -48.09
C ALA A 524 20.73 -13.80 -47.16
N MET A 525 21.51 -14.87 -47.29
CA MET A 525 22.73 -15.04 -46.49
C MET A 525 23.85 -14.08 -46.90
N LYS A 526 23.87 -13.60 -48.16
CA LYS A 526 24.79 -12.53 -48.57
C LYS A 526 24.40 -11.21 -47.90
N GLU A 527 23.10 -10.92 -47.87
CA GLU A 527 22.55 -9.74 -47.19
C GLU A 527 22.80 -9.81 -45.68
N PHE A 528 22.57 -10.96 -45.05
CA PHE A 528 22.90 -11.21 -43.64
C PHE A 528 24.35 -10.85 -43.33
N LEU A 529 25.31 -11.43 -44.07
CA LEU A 529 26.74 -11.22 -43.82
C LEU A 529 27.17 -9.77 -44.11
N LEU A 530 26.52 -9.10 -45.06
CA LEU A 530 26.74 -7.69 -45.35
C LEU A 530 26.34 -6.82 -44.15
N ILE A 531 25.13 -6.99 -43.65
CA ILE A 531 24.59 -6.22 -42.54
C ILE A 531 25.35 -6.54 -41.24
N ASP A 532 25.69 -7.81 -41.01
CA ASP A 532 26.50 -8.24 -39.86
C ASP A 532 27.88 -7.57 -39.87
N ARG A 533 28.55 -7.54 -41.02
CA ARG A 533 29.81 -6.80 -41.18
C ARG A 533 29.66 -5.31 -40.89
N GLU A 534 28.59 -4.68 -41.37
CA GLU A 534 28.36 -3.25 -41.22
C GLU A 534 27.97 -2.83 -39.81
N LEU A 535 27.19 -3.65 -39.10
CA LEU A 535 26.73 -3.35 -37.74
C LEU A 535 27.69 -3.91 -36.68
N ASN A 536 28.04 -5.19 -36.77
CA ASN A 536 28.82 -5.91 -35.76
C ASN A 536 30.33 -5.91 -36.02
N GLY A 537 30.76 -5.52 -37.22
CA GLY A 537 32.18 -5.39 -37.56
C GLY A 537 32.91 -4.25 -36.83
N PRO A 538 34.26 -4.24 -36.90
CA PRO A 538 35.08 -3.18 -36.31
C PRO A 538 34.85 -1.82 -36.98
N LEU A 539 35.19 -0.72 -36.28
CA LEU A 539 35.01 0.66 -36.74
C LEU A 539 35.53 0.95 -38.16
N SER A 540 36.56 0.22 -38.60
CA SER A 540 37.17 0.36 -39.93
C SER A 540 36.27 -0.09 -41.09
N VAL A 541 35.29 -0.96 -40.83
CA VAL A 541 34.35 -1.47 -41.85
C VAL A 541 32.92 -0.99 -41.63
N GLN A 542 32.65 -0.31 -40.52
CA GLN A 542 31.34 0.27 -40.26
C GLN A 542 31.08 1.44 -41.22
N PRO A 543 29.88 1.55 -41.78
CA PRO A 543 29.47 2.71 -42.57
C PRO A 543 29.25 3.92 -41.66
N ASP A 544 29.22 5.13 -42.24
CA ASP A 544 29.18 6.38 -41.47
C ASP A 544 27.92 6.50 -40.58
N TYR A 545 26.79 5.90 -40.98
CA TYR A 545 25.59 5.85 -40.15
C TYR A 545 25.72 4.96 -38.90
N ALA A 546 26.65 3.99 -38.91
CA ALA A 546 26.89 3.07 -37.80
C ALA A 546 28.00 3.54 -36.86
N LYS A 547 28.87 4.46 -37.30
CA LYS A 547 29.94 5.04 -36.48
C LYS A 547 29.38 6.00 -35.43
N SER A 548 29.57 5.69 -34.15
CA SER A 548 29.39 6.67 -33.07
C SER A 548 30.60 7.60 -33.02
N SER A 549 30.41 8.93 -33.14
CA SER A 549 31.50 9.90 -33.04
C SER A 549 32.14 9.87 -31.63
N PRO A 550 33.45 9.55 -31.47
CA PRO A 550 34.06 9.39 -30.14
C PRO A 550 34.69 10.67 -29.55
N SER A 551 34.58 11.83 -30.18
CA SER A 551 35.36 13.01 -29.76
C SER A 551 34.60 14.32 -29.88
N GLY A 552 34.37 14.97 -28.75
CA GLY A 552 33.95 16.37 -28.64
C GLY A 552 35.05 17.35 -29.09
N LYS A 553 35.49 17.24 -30.34
CA LYS A 553 36.17 18.32 -31.06
C LYS A 553 35.47 18.50 -32.40
N GLY A 554 34.82 19.65 -32.53
CA GLY A 554 34.03 20.01 -33.71
C GLY A 554 34.83 19.82 -34.98
N LEU A 555 34.19 19.19 -35.95
CA LEU A 555 34.53 19.35 -37.36
C LEU A 555 33.36 20.10 -37.99
N GLU A 556 33.68 21.35 -38.35
CA GLU A 556 32.87 22.18 -39.23
C GLU A 556 32.64 21.44 -40.54
N ASN A 557 31.44 20.89 -40.72
CA ASN A 557 30.61 21.01 -41.93
C ASN A 557 29.43 20.06 -41.77
N GLY A 558 28.23 20.61 -41.88
CA GLY A 558 27.01 20.05 -41.30
C GLY A 558 26.67 18.62 -41.67
N HIS A 559 26.27 17.83 -40.66
CA HIS A 559 25.05 17.02 -40.64
C HIS A 559 24.83 16.40 -39.24
N THR A 560 23.54 16.27 -38.89
CA THR A 560 22.90 15.60 -37.73
C THR A 560 23.28 16.07 -36.32
N PRO A 561 22.34 16.63 -35.54
CA PRO A 561 22.56 16.90 -34.13
C PRO A 561 22.85 15.59 -33.41
N THR A 562 23.93 15.54 -32.64
CA THR A 562 24.15 14.47 -31.66
C THR A 562 22.96 14.48 -30.70
N VAL A 563 22.13 13.43 -30.76
CA VAL A 563 21.03 13.23 -29.82
C VAL A 563 21.64 13.11 -28.42
N ASP A 564 21.14 13.90 -27.47
CA ASP A 564 21.66 13.87 -26.11
C ASP A 564 21.35 12.52 -25.42
N GLU A 565 22.17 12.18 -24.43
CA GLU A 565 22.09 10.90 -23.73
C GLU A 565 20.75 10.70 -22.99
N ALA A 566 20.13 11.77 -22.49
CA ALA A 566 18.85 11.69 -21.79
C ALA A 566 17.70 11.34 -22.75
N THR A 567 17.70 11.93 -23.95
CA THR A 567 16.75 11.61 -25.02
C THR A 567 16.91 10.16 -25.48
N LEU A 568 18.14 9.68 -25.66
CA LEU A 568 18.41 8.26 -25.97
C LEU A 568 17.90 7.33 -24.88
N ARG A 569 18.19 7.65 -23.61
CA ARG A 569 17.74 6.83 -22.47
C ARG A 569 16.21 6.72 -22.42
N LYS A 570 15.49 7.82 -22.67
CA LYS A 570 14.01 7.83 -22.71
C LYS A 570 13.46 7.06 -23.92
N GLY A 571 14.07 7.20 -25.10
CA GLY A 571 13.63 6.53 -26.31
C GLY A 571 13.87 5.03 -26.34
N GLU A 572 14.85 4.55 -25.57
CA GLU A 572 15.22 3.14 -25.50
C GLU A 572 14.57 2.40 -24.30
N VAL A 573 13.67 3.06 -23.57
CA VAL A 573 12.86 2.46 -22.50
C VAL A 573 12.04 1.28 -23.04
N ARG A 574 11.93 0.24 -22.21
CA ARG A 574 10.99 -0.86 -22.41
C ARG A 574 9.78 -0.59 -21.52
N TYR A 575 8.63 -0.42 -22.15
CA TYR A 575 7.37 -0.39 -21.42
C TYR A 575 7.01 -1.81 -20.98
N SER A 576 6.62 -1.90 -19.72
CA SER A 576 6.18 -3.10 -19.05
C SER A 576 4.87 -2.77 -18.34
N ASN A 577 4.11 -3.79 -18.00
CA ASN A 577 2.92 -3.64 -17.16
C ASN A 577 3.17 -4.27 -15.80
N TYR A 578 2.46 -3.80 -14.79
CA TYR A 578 2.57 -4.24 -13.40
C TYR A 578 2.54 -5.77 -13.26
N TYR A 579 1.70 -6.44 -14.06
CA TYR A 579 1.55 -7.89 -14.02
C TYR A 579 2.73 -8.67 -14.63
N ALA A 580 3.44 -8.10 -15.60
CA ALA A 580 4.64 -8.68 -16.19
C ALA A 580 5.88 -8.45 -15.33
N GLU A 581 5.89 -7.39 -14.52
CA GLU A 581 7.02 -7.05 -13.64
C GLU A 581 6.95 -7.71 -12.26
N ARG A 582 5.86 -8.41 -11.94
CA ARG A 582 5.70 -9.08 -10.66
C ARG A 582 6.79 -10.13 -10.48
N ARG A 583 7.84 -9.79 -9.74
CA ARG A 583 8.93 -10.70 -9.41
C ARG A 583 8.57 -11.48 -8.16
N ASP A 584 8.60 -12.81 -8.27
CA ASP A 584 8.55 -13.65 -7.08
C ASP A 584 9.80 -13.37 -6.24
N VAL A 585 9.58 -12.98 -4.99
CA VAL A 585 10.66 -12.80 -4.03
C VAL A 585 11.20 -14.20 -3.68
N PRO A 586 12.51 -14.47 -3.86
CA PRO A 586 13.09 -15.75 -3.48
C PRO A 586 12.83 -16.05 -2.01
N ALA A 587 12.44 -17.29 -1.69
CA ALA A 587 12.08 -17.69 -0.32
C ALA A 587 13.18 -17.45 0.74
N ASN A 588 14.44 -17.39 0.30
CA ASN A 588 15.62 -17.18 1.15
C ASN A 588 16.32 -15.83 0.88
N ALA A 589 15.60 -14.85 0.35
CA ALA A 589 16.15 -13.51 0.15
C ALA A 589 16.62 -12.91 1.49
N GLN A 590 17.77 -12.24 1.46
CA GLN A 590 18.38 -11.59 2.63
C GLN A 590 18.61 -10.11 2.33
N GLY A 591 18.76 -9.31 3.38
CA GLY A 591 18.93 -7.85 3.27
C GLY A 591 17.61 -7.09 3.25
N THR A 592 17.68 -5.80 2.92
CA THR A 592 16.52 -4.92 2.82
C THR A 592 15.68 -5.26 1.60
N ALA A 593 14.37 -5.31 1.81
CA ALA A 593 13.39 -5.50 0.77
C ALA A 593 12.95 -4.12 0.25
N PRO A 594 13.29 -3.77 -1.01
CA PRO A 594 12.95 -2.47 -1.55
C PRO A 594 11.46 -2.27 -1.58
N PHE A 595 11.02 -1.03 -1.35
CA PHE A 595 9.64 -0.69 -1.64
C PHE A 595 9.39 -0.88 -3.16
N ALA A 596 8.27 -1.53 -3.50
CA ALA A 596 7.97 -2.00 -4.86
C ALA A 596 7.96 -0.91 -5.93
#